data_AF-A0A9P5WWS7-F1
#
_entry.id   AF-A0A9P5WWS7-F1
#
_cell.length_a   1.000
_cell.length_b   1.000
_cell.length_c   1.000
_cell.angle_alpha   90.00
_cell.angle_beta   90.00
_cell.angle_gamma   90.00
#
_symmetry.space_group_name_H-M   'P 1'
#
loop_
_entity.id
_entity.type
_entity.pdbx_description
1 polymer ?
#
loop_
_entity_poly.entity_id
_entity_poly.type
_entity_poly.pdbx_seq_one_letter_code
_entity_poly.pdbx_strand_id
1 'polypeptide(L)'
;MKFFAAFVALVAAAVANAQVPYTDCAPGSDLTIDTFTLSPYPFCVGQNVCATGTGSLSVPVTAPSTLTIIGTYFGVTVYSDSHDVCALMAAQGYPCPVPTSLTSLTMCIMVLPTAPAGIAVDLTVSATNGNGNTLFCQTGTVMAATCP
;
A
#
# COMPACT_ATOMS: atom_id res chain seq x y z
N MET A 1 -7.59 28.26 45.13
CA MET A 1 -8.53 28.29 43.98
C MET A 1 -8.45 26.94 43.30
N LYS A 2 -9.61 26.32 43.05
CA LYS A 2 -9.77 24.92 42.63
C LYS A 2 -9.56 24.78 41.11
N PHE A 3 -8.75 23.77 40.75
CA PHE A 3 -8.67 22.93 39.55
C PHE A 3 -9.49 23.30 38.29
N PHE A 4 -8.80 23.35 37.14
CA PHE A 4 -9.33 22.80 35.88
C PHE A 4 -8.18 22.13 35.10
N ALA A 5 -8.08 20.81 35.23
CA ALA A 5 -7.33 19.96 34.32
C ALA A 5 -8.23 19.62 33.12
N ALA A 6 -7.88 20.10 31.93
CA ALA A 6 -8.53 19.68 30.69
C ALA A 6 -7.76 18.50 30.11
N PHE A 7 -8.17 17.29 30.46
CA PHE A 7 -7.77 16.07 29.76
C PHE A 7 -8.53 16.03 28.43
N VAL A 8 -7.88 16.40 27.33
CA VAL A 8 -8.35 16.06 25.99
C VAL A 8 -8.08 14.58 25.79
N ALA A 9 -9.09 13.76 26.06
CA ALA A 9 -9.08 12.35 25.72
C ALA A 9 -9.17 12.23 24.19
N LEU A 10 -8.02 12.07 23.54
CA LEU A 10 -7.96 11.66 22.14
C LEU A 10 -8.52 10.23 22.08
N VAL A 11 -9.76 10.09 21.64
CA VAL A 11 -10.37 8.79 21.37
C VAL A 11 -9.65 8.24 20.14
N ALA A 12 -8.59 7.47 20.37
CA ALA A 12 -8.05 6.58 19.36
C ALA A 12 -9.15 5.56 19.06
N ALA A 13 -9.91 5.80 17.98
CA ALA A 13 -10.70 4.76 17.37
C ALA A 13 -9.71 3.70 16.91
N ALA A 14 -9.51 2.68 17.73
CA ALA A 14 -8.88 1.44 17.32
C ALA A 14 -9.82 0.81 16.30
N VAL A 15 -9.73 1.25 15.04
CA VAL A 15 -10.24 0.47 13.92
C VAL A 15 -9.53 -0.86 14.01
N ALA A 16 -10.29 -1.90 14.35
CA ALA A 16 -9.81 -3.26 14.21
C ALA A 16 -9.44 -3.41 12.73
N ASN A 17 -8.14 -3.33 12.43
CA ASN A 17 -7.59 -3.54 11.10
C ASN A 17 -7.82 -5.00 10.73
N ALA A 18 -9.03 -5.32 10.27
CA ALA A 18 -9.31 -6.56 9.58
C ALA A 18 -8.55 -6.51 8.26
N GLN A 19 -7.28 -6.93 8.29
CA GLN A 19 -6.45 -7.00 7.11
C GLN A 19 -7.06 -8.00 6.15
N VAL A 20 -7.23 -7.57 4.91
CA VAL A 20 -7.63 -8.43 3.81
C VAL A 20 -6.49 -9.44 3.59
N PRO A 21 -6.79 -10.74 3.42
CA PRO A 21 -5.76 -11.69 3.02
C PRO A 21 -5.25 -11.36 1.61
N TYR A 22 -3.94 -11.19 1.48
CA TYR A 22 -3.27 -11.00 0.19
C TYR A 22 -2.59 -12.29 -0.25
N THR A 23 -2.57 -12.52 -1.57
CA THR A 23 -1.90 -13.65 -2.20
C THR A 23 -0.78 -13.13 -3.11
N ASP A 24 0.39 -13.76 -3.02
CA ASP A 24 1.49 -13.48 -3.94
C ASP A 24 1.15 -13.95 -5.35
N CYS A 25 1.16 -13.02 -6.30
CA CYS A 25 0.90 -13.27 -7.72
C CYS A 25 2.16 -13.38 -8.58
N ALA A 26 3.35 -13.23 -7.99
CA ALA A 26 4.63 -13.37 -8.67
C ALA A 26 5.68 -14.04 -7.74
N PRO A 27 5.55 -15.36 -7.50
CA PRO A 27 6.51 -16.10 -6.72
C PRO A 27 7.90 -16.05 -7.38
N GLY A 28 8.94 -15.80 -6.57
CA GLY A 28 10.31 -15.62 -7.07
C GLY A 28 10.63 -14.20 -7.56
N SER A 29 9.83 -13.21 -7.16
CA SER A 29 10.11 -11.79 -7.37
C SER A 29 11.29 -11.30 -6.53
N ASP A 30 11.81 -10.12 -6.87
CA ASP A 30 13.01 -9.56 -6.24
C ASP A 30 12.82 -9.27 -4.74
N LEU A 31 11.57 -9.04 -4.28
CA LEU A 31 11.16 -8.88 -2.88
C LEU A 31 10.30 -10.08 -2.46
N THR A 32 10.80 -10.88 -1.51
CA THR A 32 9.98 -11.90 -0.84
C THR A 32 9.20 -11.21 0.29
N ILE A 33 7.86 -11.21 0.20
CA ILE A 33 6.97 -10.58 1.18
C ILE A 33 6.50 -11.62 2.20
N ASP A 34 6.84 -11.43 3.48
CA ASP A 34 6.37 -12.25 4.59
C ASP A 34 5.03 -11.75 5.14
N THR A 35 4.89 -10.43 5.26
CA THR A 35 3.64 -9.79 5.68
C THR A 35 3.34 -8.60 4.79
N PHE A 36 2.07 -8.45 4.41
CA PHE A 36 1.59 -7.32 3.65
C PHE A 36 0.36 -6.74 4.34
N THR A 37 0.41 -5.45 4.61
CA THR A 37 -0.60 -4.77 5.41
C THR A 37 -0.96 -3.45 4.75
N LEU A 38 -2.23 -3.06 4.86
CA LEU A 38 -2.69 -1.75 4.39
C LEU A 38 -3.35 -1.02 5.55
N SER A 39 -3.06 0.28 5.66
CA SER A 39 -3.58 1.12 6.72
C SER A 39 -3.80 2.56 6.22
N PRO A 40 -4.91 3.23 6.56
CA PRO A 40 -6.03 2.73 7.35
C PRO A 40 -6.94 1.79 6.54
N TYR A 41 -7.62 0.87 7.22
CA TYR A 41 -8.71 0.07 6.65
C TYR A 41 -10.00 0.26 7.47
N PRO A 42 -11.18 0.45 6.84
CA PRO A 42 -11.46 0.47 5.40
C PRO A 42 -10.81 1.64 4.66
N PHE A 43 -10.55 1.47 3.36
CA PHE A 43 -9.96 2.53 2.53
C PHE A 43 -10.97 3.65 2.31
N CYS A 44 -10.55 4.89 2.51
CA CYS A 44 -11.38 6.05 2.26
C CYS A 44 -10.99 6.68 0.92
N VAL A 45 -11.96 6.84 0.02
CA VAL A 45 -11.74 7.57 -1.24
C VAL A 45 -11.28 9.00 -0.92
N GLY A 46 -10.22 9.46 -1.59
CA GLY A 46 -9.61 10.78 -1.37
C GLY A 46 -8.69 10.87 -0.16
N GLN A 47 -8.45 9.77 0.57
CA GLN A 47 -7.52 9.71 1.70
C GLN A 47 -6.28 8.89 1.36
N ASN A 48 -5.20 9.12 2.12
CA ASN A 48 -3.98 8.33 1.99
C ASN A 48 -4.17 6.94 2.60
N VAL A 49 -3.73 5.92 1.86
CA VAL A 49 -3.54 4.55 2.30
C VAL A 49 -2.06 4.19 2.18
N CYS A 50 -1.52 3.58 3.21
CA CYS A 50 -0.15 3.09 3.26
C CYS A 50 -0.12 1.57 3.17
N ALA A 51 0.62 1.06 2.19
CA ALA A 51 0.99 -0.34 2.05
C ALA A 51 2.32 -0.57 2.76
N THR A 52 2.31 -1.39 3.80
CA THR A 52 3.52 -1.84 4.48
C THR A 52 3.73 -3.32 4.21
N GLY A 53 4.79 -3.62 3.45
CA GLY A 53 5.30 -4.97 3.23
C GLY A 53 6.54 -5.21 4.08
N THR A 54 6.59 -6.30 4.84
CA THR A 54 7.82 -6.78 5.47
C THR A 54 8.32 -8.00 4.74
N GLY A 55 9.64 -8.12 4.59
CA GLY A 55 10.22 -9.17 3.80
C GLY A 55 11.73 -9.03 3.62
N SER A 56 12.24 -9.70 2.59
CA SER A 56 13.65 -9.63 2.21
C SER A 56 13.81 -9.25 0.73
N LEU A 57 14.65 -8.25 0.49
CA LEU A 57 15.05 -7.82 -0.85
C LEU A 57 16.27 -8.64 -1.30
N SER A 58 16.12 -9.37 -2.40
CA SER A 58 17.23 -10.10 -3.02
C SER A 58 18.16 -9.19 -3.82
N VAL A 59 17.63 -8.07 -4.35
CA VAL A 59 18.36 -7.04 -5.10
C VAL A 59 17.92 -5.65 -4.67
N PRO A 60 18.80 -4.62 -4.80
CA PRO A 60 18.41 -3.25 -4.48
C PRO A 60 17.31 -2.76 -5.41
N VAL A 61 16.43 -1.90 -4.88
CA VAL A 61 15.42 -1.21 -5.71
C VAL A 61 16.09 -0.02 -6.39
N THR A 62 16.13 -0.03 -7.72
CA THR A 62 16.77 1.00 -8.54
C THR A 62 15.75 1.72 -9.41
N ALA A 63 16.11 2.93 -9.86
CA ALA A 63 15.33 3.65 -10.85
C ALA A 63 15.66 3.14 -12.27
N PRO A 64 14.70 3.13 -13.21
CA PRO A 64 13.29 3.48 -13.04
C PRO A 64 12.49 2.32 -12.45
N SER A 65 11.75 2.54 -11.36
CA SER A 65 10.86 1.52 -10.79
C SER A 65 9.43 2.00 -10.77
N THR A 66 8.49 1.11 -11.10
CA THR A 66 7.08 1.45 -11.31
C THR A 66 6.20 0.59 -10.42
N LEU A 67 5.33 1.22 -9.65
CA LEU A 67 4.22 0.61 -8.94
C LEU A 67 2.99 0.72 -9.83
N THR A 68 2.28 -0.38 -10.00
CA THR A 68 1.03 -0.47 -10.76
C THR A 68 -0.05 -1.05 -9.87
N ILE A 69 -1.19 -0.39 -9.86
CA ILE A 69 -2.34 -0.78 -9.04
C ILE A 69 -3.52 -0.89 -9.99
N ILE A 70 -4.14 -2.07 -10.01
CA ILE A 70 -5.27 -2.38 -10.87
C ILE A 70 -6.38 -2.93 -9.99
N GLY A 71 -7.53 -2.29 -9.99
CA GLY A 71 -8.76 -2.82 -9.40
C GLY A 71 -9.67 -3.33 -10.51
N THR A 72 -10.07 -4.60 -10.42
CA THR A 72 -11.01 -5.21 -11.35
C THR A 72 -12.32 -5.57 -10.66
N TYR A 73 -13.42 -5.42 -11.38
CA TYR A 73 -14.75 -5.83 -10.95
C TYR A 73 -15.38 -6.67 -12.07
N PHE A 74 -15.69 -7.93 -11.78
CA PHE A 74 -16.13 -8.91 -12.79
C PHE A 74 -15.23 -8.98 -14.04
N GLY A 75 -13.91 -8.91 -13.83
CA GLY A 75 -12.91 -8.97 -14.92
C GLY A 75 -12.76 -7.69 -15.74
N VAL A 76 -13.51 -6.63 -15.42
CA VAL A 76 -13.35 -5.30 -16.04
C VAL A 76 -12.50 -4.43 -15.13
N THR A 77 -11.51 -3.73 -15.70
CA THR A 77 -10.71 -2.74 -14.95
C THR A 77 -11.59 -1.56 -14.59
N VAL A 78 -11.80 -1.34 -13.29
CA VAL A 78 -12.59 -0.22 -12.73
C VAL A 78 -11.72 0.80 -12.02
N TYR A 79 -10.46 0.43 -11.72
CA TYR A 79 -9.47 1.30 -11.11
C TYR A 79 -8.11 1.00 -11.69
N SER A 80 -7.33 2.03 -12.01
CA SER A 80 -5.95 1.89 -12.42
C SER A 80 -5.17 3.11 -11.93
N ASP A 81 -4.01 2.85 -11.36
CA ASP A 81 -3.12 3.87 -10.86
C ASP A 81 -1.66 3.40 -10.99
N SER A 82 -0.74 4.35 -11.17
CA SER A 82 0.68 4.04 -11.32
C SER A 82 1.55 5.13 -10.71
N HIS A 83 2.57 4.70 -9.98
CA HIS A 83 3.49 5.56 -9.24
C HIS A 83 4.93 5.13 -9.46
N ASP A 84 5.86 6.06 -9.29
CA ASP A 84 7.29 5.74 -9.22
C ASP A 84 7.63 5.24 -7.81
N VAL A 85 8.13 4.00 -7.70
CA VAL A 85 8.47 3.39 -6.40
C VAL A 85 9.61 4.17 -5.73
N CYS A 86 10.60 4.61 -6.49
CA CYS A 86 11.71 5.41 -5.97
C CYS A 86 11.24 6.77 -5.44
N ALA A 87 10.27 7.40 -6.09
CA ALA A 87 9.68 8.64 -5.60
C ALA A 87 8.90 8.44 -4.28
N LEU A 88 8.10 7.37 -4.21
CA LEU A 88 7.37 7.01 -2.99
C LEU A 88 8.32 6.68 -1.83
N MET A 89 9.39 5.94 -2.11
CA MET A 89 10.42 5.58 -1.14
C MET A 89 11.25 6.78 -0.68
N ALA A 90 11.59 7.69 -1.60
CA ALA A 90 12.28 8.93 -1.27
C ALA A 90 11.44 9.82 -0.33
N ALA A 91 10.12 9.87 -0.51
CA ALA A 91 9.20 10.57 0.39
C ALA A 91 9.18 9.98 1.82
N GLN A 92 9.61 8.72 1.99
CA GLN A 92 9.76 8.03 3.27
C GLN A 92 11.20 8.08 3.81
N GLY A 93 12.10 8.81 3.17
CA GLY A 93 13.50 8.95 3.58
C GLY A 93 14.44 7.86 3.05
N TYR A 94 13.97 7.03 2.10
CA TYR A 94 14.76 5.97 1.47
C TYR A 94 14.92 6.27 -0.03
N PRO A 95 15.78 7.22 -0.43
CA PRO A 95 16.02 7.48 -1.85
C PRO A 95 16.62 6.25 -2.52
N CYS A 96 16.26 6.03 -3.79
CA CYS A 96 16.89 4.99 -4.58
C CYS A 96 18.38 5.29 -4.83
N PRO A 97 19.26 4.27 -4.85
CA PRO A 97 18.93 2.85 -4.73
C PRO A 97 18.60 2.43 -3.29
N VAL A 98 17.45 1.75 -3.10
CA VAL A 98 17.08 1.21 -1.79
C VAL A 98 17.91 -0.04 -1.53
N PRO A 99 18.67 -0.10 -0.42
CA PRO A 99 19.54 -1.23 -0.13
C PRO A 99 18.74 -2.47 0.24
N THR A 100 19.32 -3.65 -0.03
CA THR A 100 18.73 -4.96 0.32
C THR A 100 18.63 -5.21 1.82
N SER A 101 19.31 -4.40 2.64
CA SER A 101 19.23 -4.47 4.10
C SER A 101 17.89 -4.00 4.65
N LEU A 102 17.06 -3.33 3.84
CA LEU A 102 15.75 -2.88 4.25
C LEU A 102 14.77 -4.06 4.27
N THR A 103 14.24 -4.36 5.46
CA THR A 103 13.30 -5.49 5.66
C THR A 103 11.84 -5.07 5.74
N SER A 104 11.57 -3.76 5.70
CA SER A 104 10.23 -3.20 5.70
C SER A 104 10.13 -2.03 4.74
N LEU A 105 9.16 -2.09 3.85
CA LEU A 105 8.84 -1.08 2.87
C LEU A 105 7.46 -0.54 3.18
N THR A 106 7.34 0.77 3.34
CA THR A 106 6.05 1.44 3.48
C THR A 106 5.89 2.42 2.34
N MET A 107 4.78 2.32 1.61
CA MET A 107 4.46 3.21 0.50
C MET A 107 3.05 3.75 0.70
N CYS A 108 2.92 5.07 0.80
CA CYS A 108 1.64 5.73 0.99
C CYS A 108 1.20 6.40 -0.30
N ILE A 109 -0.04 6.13 -0.71
CA ILE A 109 -0.67 6.68 -1.89
C ILE A 109 -2.05 7.20 -1.55
N MET A 110 -2.56 8.15 -2.32
CA MET A 110 -3.93 8.60 -2.20
C MET A 110 -4.84 7.66 -2.97
N VAL A 111 -5.92 7.20 -2.35
CA VAL A 111 -6.99 6.49 -3.07
C VAL A 111 -7.69 7.51 -3.97
N LEU A 112 -7.55 7.38 -5.29
CA LEU A 112 -8.07 8.39 -6.21
C LEU A 112 -9.60 8.51 -6.12
N PRO A 113 -10.18 9.71 -6.34
CA PRO A 113 -11.63 9.91 -6.36
C PRO A 113 -12.40 9.04 -7.38
N THR A 114 -11.69 8.48 -8.37
CA THR A 114 -12.24 7.56 -9.37
C THR A 114 -12.43 6.14 -8.83
N ALA A 115 -11.91 5.81 -7.65
CA ALA A 115 -12.07 4.51 -7.04
C ALA A 115 -13.56 4.23 -6.74
N PRO A 116 -14.10 3.07 -7.18
CA PRO A 116 -15.49 2.74 -6.92
C PRO A 116 -15.68 2.41 -5.43
N ALA A 117 -16.55 3.18 -4.76
CA ALA A 117 -16.87 2.98 -3.36
C ALA A 117 -18.03 1.99 -3.16
N GLY A 118 -17.99 1.22 -2.08
CA GLY A 118 -19.07 0.31 -1.67
C GLY A 118 -19.17 -0.99 -2.45
N ILE A 119 -18.22 -1.26 -3.35
CA ILE A 119 -18.11 -2.55 -4.05
C ILE A 119 -16.77 -3.22 -3.74
N ALA A 120 -16.81 -4.54 -3.59
CA ALA A 120 -15.61 -5.35 -3.49
C ALA A 120 -14.94 -5.46 -4.86
N VAL A 121 -13.69 -5.04 -4.97
CA VAL A 121 -12.87 -5.10 -6.18
C VAL A 121 -11.66 -6.00 -5.96
N ASP A 122 -11.30 -6.78 -6.97
CA ASP A 122 -10.07 -7.55 -6.95
C ASP A 122 -8.91 -6.62 -7.29
N LEU A 123 -8.14 -6.29 -6.27
CA LEU A 123 -6.98 -5.41 -6.35
C LEU A 123 -5.75 -6.24 -6.67
N THR A 124 -4.99 -5.80 -7.66
CA THR A 124 -3.63 -6.26 -7.94
C THR A 124 -2.69 -5.09 -7.73
N VAL A 125 -1.72 -5.26 -6.83
CA VAL A 125 -0.65 -4.32 -6.56
C VAL A 125 0.65 -4.98 -6.99
N SER A 126 1.26 -4.50 -8.05
CA SER A 126 2.52 -5.02 -8.56
C SER A 126 3.55 -3.91 -8.71
N ALA A 127 4.80 -4.24 -8.47
CA ALA A 127 5.90 -3.32 -8.72
C ALA A 127 6.94 -3.96 -9.63
N THR A 128 7.55 -3.15 -10.49
CA THR A 128 8.66 -3.51 -11.37
C THR A 128 9.87 -2.69 -10.97
N ASN A 129 11.03 -3.35 -10.82
CA ASN A 129 12.29 -2.73 -10.44
C ASN A 129 13.03 -2.18 -11.67
N GLY A 130 14.05 -1.33 -11.49
CA GLY A 130 14.83 -0.72 -12.57
C GLY A 130 15.67 -1.69 -13.40
N ASN A 131 15.84 -2.92 -12.93
CA ASN A 131 16.41 -4.03 -13.69
C ASN A 131 15.39 -4.68 -14.67
N GLY A 132 14.12 -4.27 -14.65
CA GLY A 132 13.02 -4.85 -15.44
C GLY A 132 12.35 -6.07 -14.82
N ASN A 133 12.81 -6.56 -13.67
CA ASN A 133 12.19 -7.67 -12.96
C ASN A 133 10.98 -7.21 -12.14
N THR A 134 10.08 -8.14 -11.86
CA THR A 134 9.01 -7.92 -10.88
C THR A 134 9.63 -7.78 -9.49
N LEU A 135 9.42 -6.62 -8.88
CA LEU A 135 9.80 -6.36 -7.50
C LEU A 135 8.92 -7.17 -6.55
N PHE A 136 7.61 -7.03 -6.67
CA PHE A 136 6.63 -7.86 -5.97
C PHE A 136 5.29 -7.83 -6.69
N CYS A 137 4.39 -8.75 -6.32
CA CYS A 137 3.02 -8.76 -6.78
C CYS A 137 2.12 -9.28 -5.66
N GLN A 138 1.08 -8.54 -5.29
CA GLN A 138 0.08 -8.96 -4.31
C GLN A 138 -1.32 -8.75 -4.87
N THR A 139 -2.19 -9.74 -4.74
CA THR A 139 -3.61 -9.62 -5.05
C THR A 139 -4.48 -9.84 -3.83
N GLY A 140 -5.62 -9.15 -3.78
CA GLY A 140 -6.61 -9.33 -2.71
C GLY A 140 -7.90 -8.60 -3.04
N THR A 141 -9.01 -9.05 -2.45
CA THR A 141 -10.31 -8.41 -2.65
C THR A 141 -10.53 -7.33 -1.61
N VAL A 142 -10.65 -6.08 -2.05
CA VAL A 142 -10.76 -4.91 -1.17
C VAL A 142 -12.04 -4.14 -1.43
N MET A 143 -12.48 -3.35 -0.47
CA MET A 143 -13.59 -2.42 -0.66
C MET A 143 -13.18 -1.04 -0.16
N ALA A 144 -13.28 -0.04 -1.05
CA ALA A 144 -13.18 1.35 -0.65
C ALA A 144 -14.54 1.84 -0.13
N ALA A 145 -14.51 2.77 0.81
CA ALA A 145 -15.66 3.43 1.40
C ALA A 145 -15.62 4.94 1.11
N THR A 146 -16.80 5.55 1.06
CA THR A 146 -16.92 7.00 1.17
C THR A 146 -16.85 7.36 2.65
N CYS A 147 -15.87 8.18 3.01
CA CYS A 147 -15.67 8.60 4.40
C CYS A 147 -16.07 10.07 4.58
N PRO A 148 -16.55 10.45 5.77
CA PRO A 148 -16.99 11.80 6.08
C PRO A 148 -15.85 12.83 6.08
#